data_AF-A0AB38DWE9-F1
#
_entry.id   AF-A0AB38DWE9-F1
#
_cell.length_a   1.000
_cell.length_b   1.000
_cell.length_c   1.000
_cell.angle_alpha   90.00
_cell.angle_beta   90.00
_cell.angle_gamma   90.00
#
_symmetry.space_group_name_H-M   'P 1'
#
loop_
_entity.id
_entity.type
_entity.pdbx_description
1 polymer ?
#
loop_
_entity_poly.entity_id
_entity_poly.type
_entity_poly.pdbx_seq_one_letter_code
_entity_poly.pdbx_strand_id
1 'polypeptide(L)'
;MSSLTRVGLGLHFNLLLRGHAKRIVINDADPAIHAFWETLVDRPDELIRLIWAHAPTMETRRWSQQVLRDLANHTTAEVGFAAFFLNRTSRSGILNGGVIGGKEQAGPYKLDARYNRQRLVARIEAVAAYSD
;
A
#
# COMPACT_ATOMS: atom_id res chain seq x y z
N MET A 1 -9.66 -28.14 -7.93
CA MET A 1 -8.36 -27.67 -7.41
C MET A 1 -7.93 -26.44 -8.21
N SER A 2 -8.39 -25.24 -7.84
CA SER A 2 -7.88 -24.00 -8.45
C SER A 2 -6.76 -23.46 -7.56
N SER A 3 -5.51 -23.51 -8.02
CA SER A 3 -4.42 -22.84 -7.33
C SER A 3 -4.48 -21.36 -7.64
N LEU A 4 -4.95 -20.57 -6.67
CA LEU A 4 -4.82 -19.12 -6.65
C LEU A 4 -3.35 -18.78 -6.33
N THR A 5 -2.55 -18.60 -7.36
CA THR A 5 -1.16 -18.12 -7.23
C THR A 5 -1.17 -16.59 -7.26
N ARG A 6 -0.81 -15.97 -6.14
CA ARG A 6 -0.92 -14.51 -5.86
C ARG A 6 0.45 -13.84 -5.85
N VAL A 7 0.50 -12.57 -6.29
CA VAL A 7 1.20 -11.37 -5.69
C VAL A 7 1.50 -10.30 -6.80
N GLY A 8 1.63 -8.97 -6.47
CA GLY A 8 2.66 -7.88 -6.77
C GLY A 8 2.65 -6.78 -7.89
N LEU A 9 1.69 -5.87 -7.95
CA LEU A 9 1.67 -4.79 -8.96
C LEU A 9 2.66 -3.62 -8.73
N GLY A 10 3.47 -3.34 -9.75
CA GLY A 10 4.20 -2.07 -9.90
C GLY A 10 4.31 -1.61 -11.36
N LEU A 11 4.58 -2.56 -12.28
CA LEU A 11 4.68 -2.30 -13.72
C LEU A 11 3.46 -2.81 -14.52
N HIS A 12 2.71 -3.75 -13.94
CA HIS A 12 1.74 -4.58 -14.66
C HIS A 12 0.28 -4.04 -14.64
N PHE A 13 -0.02 -2.99 -13.86
CA PHE A 13 -1.40 -2.51 -13.70
C PHE A 13 -1.92 -1.73 -14.92
N ASN A 14 -1.03 -1.01 -15.62
CA ASN A 14 -1.39 -0.37 -16.89
C ASN A 14 -1.71 -1.40 -17.98
N LEU A 15 -1.17 -2.62 -17.88
CA LEU A 15 -1.45 -3.71 -18.82
C LEU A 15 -2.76 -4.41 -18.47
N LEU A 16 -3.07 -4.62 -17.20
CA LEU A 16 -4.34 -5.25 -16.79
C LEU A 16 -5.55 -4.33 -17.07
N LEU A 17 -5.47 -3.05 -16.68
CA LEU A 17 -6.54 -2.08 -16.90
C LEU A 17 -6.77 -1.72 -18.38
N ARG A 18 -5.80 -1.99 -19.26
CA ARG A 18 -5.93 -1.82 -20.72
C ARG A 18 -6.27 -3.13 -21.45
N GLY A 19 -6.53 -4.22 -20.73
CA GLY A 19 -6.89 -5.53 -21.30
C GLY A 19 -5.71 -6.29 -21.95
N HIS A 20 -4.47 -5.88 -21.72
CA HIS A 20 -3.27 -6.49 -22.32
C HIS A 20 -2.67 -7.64 -21.50
N ALA A 21 -3.16 -7.91 -20.28
CA ALA A 21 -2.72 -9.04 -19.47
C ALA A 21 -3.94 -9.71 -18.80
N LYS A 22 -4.04 -11.05 -18.91
CA LYS A 22 -5.13 -11.85 -18.30
C LYS A 22 -4.80 -12.36 -16.88
N ARG A 23 -3.52 -12.33 -16.49
CA ARG A 23 -3.02 -12.81 -15.19
C ARG A 23 -1.70 -12.12 -14.89
N ILE A 24 -1.46 -11.78 -13.63
CA ILE A 24 -0.16 -11.30 -13.15
C ILE A 24 0.23 -12.14 -11.94
N VAL A 25 1.49 -12.57 -11.92
CA VAL A 25 2.12 -13.27 -10.79
C VAL A 25 3.33 -12.46 -10.39
N ILE A 26 3.45 -12.15 -9.12
CA ILE A 26 4.63 -11.59 -8.50
C ILE A 26 4.90 -12.42 -7.25
N ASN A 27 6.07 -12.24 -6.69
CA ASN A 27 6.53 -12.91 -5.50
C ASN A 27 7.36 -11.86 -4.77
N ASP A 28 7.00 -11.56 -3.53
CA ASP A 28 7.80 -10.69 -2.68
C ASP A 28 8.04 -11.42 -1.35
N ALA A 29 9.30 -11.53 -0.96
CA ALA A 29 9.70 -12.20 0.26
C ALA A 29 9.46 -11.33 1.50
N ASP A 30 9.23 -10.02 1.33
CA ASP A 30 8.98 -9.10 2.41
C ASP A 30 7.56 -9.31 3.00
N PRO A 31 7.43 -9.69 4.29
CA PRO A 31 6.14 -9.91 4.92
C PRO A 31 5.21 -8.69 4.90
N ALA A 32 5.76 -7.48 4.92
CA ALA A 32 4.97 -6.25 4.87
C ALA A 32 4.36 -6.03 3.49
N ILE A 33 5.11 -6.35 2.42
CA ILE A 33 4.62 -6.31 1.05
C ILE A 33 3.60 -7.42 0.82
N HIS A 34 3.85 -8.62 1.34
CA HIS A 34 2.87 -9.71 1.32
C HIS A 34 1.55 -9.31 1.98
N ALA A 35 1.61 -8.78 3.21
CA ALA A 35 0.44 -8.32 3.95
C ALA A 35 -0.32 -7.20 3.21
N PHE A 36 0.38 -6.30 2.51
CA PHE A 36 -0.26 -5.31 1.65
C PHE A 36 -1.07 -5.96 0.52
N TRP A 37 -0.49 -6.92 -0.22
CA TRP A 37 -1.20 -7.59 -1.30
C TRP A 37 -2.37 -8.43 -0.80
N GLU A 38 -2.17 -9.16 0.30
CA GLU A 38 -3.24 -9.94 0.92
C GLU A 38 -4.41 -9.03 1.33
N THR A 39 -4.12 -7.92 2.04
CA THR A 39 -5.17 -6.98 2.46
C THR A 39 -5.84 -6.31 1.27
N LEU A 40 -5.08 -5.92 0.25
CA LEU A 40 -5.62 -5.27 -0.95
C LEU A 40 -6.62 -6.16 -1.70
N VAL A 41 -6.34 -7.46 -1.79
CA VAL A 41 -7.13 -8.40 -2.58
C VAL A 41 -8.27 -9.01 -1.75
N ASP A 42 -7.97 -9.46 -0.53
CA ASP A 42 -8.94 -10.22 0.28
C ASP A 42 -9.78 -9.35 1.20
N ARG A 43 -9.26 -8.17 1.58
CA ARG A 43 -9.87 -7.28 2.58
C ARG A 43 -9.82 -5.80 2.13
N PRO A 44 -10.20 -5.47 0.89
CA PRO A 44 -10.06 -4.10 0.35
C PRO A 44 -10.81 -3.06 1.19
N ASP A 45 -11.99 -3.41 1.71
CA ASP A 45 -12.79 -2.52 2.57
C ASP A 45 -12.06 -2.15 3.87
N GLU A 46 -11.31 -3.09 4.44
CA GLU A 46 -10.52 -2.83 5.64
C GLU A 46 -9.34 -1.91 5.36
N LEU A 47 -8.66 -2.10 4.23
CA LEU A 47 -7.61 -1.18 3.77
C LEU A 47 -8.17 0.23 3.51
N ILE A 48 -9.32 0.35 2.85
CA ILE A 48 -10.00 1.62 2.59
C ILE A 48 -10.37 2.30 3.91
N ARG A 49 -10.93 1.56 4.87
CA ARG A 49 -11.25 2.07 6.21
C ARG A 49 -10.01 2.65 6.90
N LEU A 50 -8.87 1.96 6.86
CA LEU A 50 -7.63 2.45 7.46
C LEU A 50 -7.09 3.71 6.76
N ILE A 51 -7.20 3.79 5.42
CA ILE A 51 -6.84 4.98 4.63
C ILE A 51 -7.69 6.20 5.01
N TRP A 52 -8.98 6.01 5.30
CA TRP A 52 -9.86 7.09 5.74
C TRP A 52 -9.63 7.49 7.19
N ALA A 53 -9.37 6.51 8.07
CA ALA A 53 -9.17 6.73 9.50
C ALA A 53 -7.86 7.47 9.83
N HIS A 54 -6.85 7.41 8.96
CA HIS A 54 -5.53 7.98 9.24
C HIS A 54 -5.19 9.11 8.26
N ALA A 55 -4.98 10.31 8.80
CA ALA A 55 -4.51 11.45 8.02
C ALA A 55 -3.03 11.29 7.63
N PRO A 56 -2.57 11.86 6.49
CA PRO A 56 -1.18 11.84 6.10
C PRO A 56 -0.35 12.78 7.00
N THR A 57 -0.01 12.32 8.19
CA THR A 57 0.76 13.06 9.19
C THR A 57 2.07 12.35 9.53
N MET A 58 2.99 13.08 10.16
CA MET A 58 4.22 12.49 10.70
C MET A 58 3.94 11.49 11.84
N GLU A 59 2.83 11.66 12.56
CA GLU A 59 2.37 10.73 13.60
C GLU A 59 1.97 9.38 12.99
N THR A 60 1.06 9.39 12.01
CA THR A 60 0.67 8.19 11.26
C THR A 60 1.89 7.51 10.63
N ARG A 61 2.85 8.30 10.15
CA ARG A 61 4.11 7.76 9.63
C ARG A 61 4.91 7.03 10.70
N ARG A 62 5.08 7.62 11.89
CA ARG A 62 5.82 7.01 13.00
C ARG A 62 5.14 5.73 13.48
N TRP A 63 3.81 5.75 13.60
CA TRP A 63 3.01 4.57 13.91
C TRP A 63 3.20 3.48 12.85
N SER A 64 3.13 3.82 11.56
CA SER A 64 3.36 2.85 10.47
C SER A 64 4.77 2.24 10.54
N GLN A 65 5.79 3.02 10.89
CA GLN A 65 7.15 2.47 11.10
C GLN A 65 7.23 1.56 12.31
N GLN A 66 6.44 1.79 13.36
CA GLN A 66 6.36 0.91 14.52
C GLN A 66 5.69 -0.40 14.15
N VAL A 67 4.59 -0.35 13.40
CA VAL A 67 3.92 -1.54 12.88
C VAL A 67 4.92 -2.42 12.11
N LEU A 68 5.70 -1.85 11.21
CA LEU A 68 6.68 -2.62 10.42
C LEU A 68 7.89 -3.13 11.23
N ARG A 69 8.14 -2.61 12.45
CA ARG A 69 9.17 -3.12 13.36
C ARG A 69 8.67 -4.28 14.22
N ASP A 70 7.37 -4.41 14.40
CA ASP A 70 6.76 -5.35 15.34
C ASP A 70 5.52 -6.03 14.72
N LEU A 71 5.75 -6.72 13.60
CA LEU A 71 4.70 -7.33 12.79
C LEU A 71 3.81 -8.28 13.60
N ALA A 72 4.37 -8.97 14.60
CA ALA A 72 3.68 -9.98 15.39
C ALA A 72 2.57 -9.41 16.28
N ASN A 73 2.65 -8.13 16.63
CA ASN A 73 1.66 -7.44 17.48
C ASN A 73 0.62 -6.65 16.69
N HIS A 74 0.58 -6.81 15.36
CA HIS A 74 -0.33 -6.09 14.49
C HIS A 74 -1.07 -7.04 13.56
N THR A 75 -2.28 -6.64 13.18
CA THR A 75 -3.07 -7.38 12.20
C THR A 75 -2.45 -7.28 10.80
N THR A 76 -2.71 -8.27 9.94
CA THR A 76 -2.28 -8.23 8.53
C THR A 76 -2.73 -6.94 7.83
N ALA A 77 -3.94 -6.45 8.13
CA ALA A 77 -4.47 -5.21 7.55
C ALA A 77 -3.71 -3.96 8.01
N GLU A 78 -3.35 -3.87 9.29
CA GLU A 78 -2.50 -2.78 9.80
C GLU A 78 -1.11 -2.82 9.17
N VAL A 79 -0.51 -4.01 9.05
CA VAL A 79 0.79 -4.18 8.39
C VAL A 79 0.71 -3.77 6.92
N GLY A 80 -0.31 -4.23 6.20
CA GLY A 80 -0.52 -3.89 4.80
C GLY A 80 -0.76 -2.39 4.60
N PHE A 81 -1.55 -1.77 5.46
CA PHE A 81 -1.76 -0.33 5.48
C PHE A 81 -0.45 0.43 5.79
N ALA A 82 0.34 -0.01 6.77
CA ALA A 82 1.61 0.62 7.13
C ALA A 82 2.61 0.58 5.97
N ALA A 83 2.73 -0.57 5.28
CA ALA A 83 3.55 -0.72 4.08
C ALA A 83 3.08 0.24 2.96
N PHE A 84 1.78 0.28 2.69
CA PHE A 84 1.17 1.20 1.72
C PHE A 84 1.44 2.67 2.07
N PHE A 85 1.19 3.06 3.31
CA PHE A 85 1.34 4.43 3.78
C PHE A 85 2.81 4.89 3.67
N LEU A 86 3.76 4.07 4.12
CA LEU A 86 5.18 4.38 4.01
C LEU A 86 5.64 4.45 2.56
N ASN A 87 5.14 3.57 1.69
CA ASN A 87 5.43 3.63 0.27
C ASN A 87 4.90 4.92 -0.39
N ARG A 88 3.71 5.41 -0.01
CA ARG A 88 3.18 6.67 -0.54
C ARG A 88 3.91 7.90 0.01
N THR A 89 4.43 7.82 1.23
CA THR A 89 4.98 8.98 1.96
C THR A 89 6.52 9.02 2.01
N SER A 90 7.21 8.02 1.47
CA SER A 90 8.68 7.98 1.39
C SER A 90 9.23 8.41 0.04
N ARG A 91 10.49 8.89 0.05
CA ARG A 91 11.26 9.17 -1.17
C ARG A 91 11.40 7.90 -1.99
N SER A 92 11.13 8.02 -3.29
CA SER A 92 11.12 6.90 -4.26
C SER A 92 10.21 5.72 -3.89
N GLY A 93 9.33 5.87 -2.89
CA GLY A 93 8.47 4.80 -2.41
C GLY A 93 9.17 3.68 -1.64
N ILE A 94 10.41 3.90 -1.19
CA ILE A 94 11.15 2.90 -0.40
C ILE A 94 10.62 2.95 1.04
N LEU A 95 10.17 1.81 1.57
CA LEU A 95 9.52 1.71 2.90
C LEU A 95 10.46 2.21 4.01
N ASN A 96 11.71 1.76 3.98
CA ASN A 96 12.78 2.19 4.89
C ASN A 96 13.46 3.50 4.45
N GLY A 97 12.95 4.15 3.42
CA GLY A 97 13.45 5.43 2.93
C GLY A 97 13.08 6.61 3.83
N GLY A 98 13.72 7.76 3.57
CA GLY A 98 13.33 9.02 4.21
C GLY A 98 11.98 9.52 3.71
N VAL A 99 11.27 10.31 4.52
CA VAL A 99 9.99 10.93 4.16
C VAL A 99 10.15 11.92 2.99
N ILE A 100 9.15 11.97 2.11
CA ILE A 100 9.07 13.02 1.08
C ILE A 100 9.00 14.41 1.74
N GLY A 101 9.68 15.40 1.18
CA GLY A 101 9.75 16.74 1.77
C GLY A 101 10.72 16.90 2.95
N GLY A 102 11.40 15.82 3.37
CA GLY A 102 12.33 15.84 4.50
C GLY A 102 11.62 15.78 5.87
N LYS A 103 12.38 15.46 6.93
CA LYS A 103 11.81 15.27 8.28
C LYS A 103 11.07 16.53 8.78
N GLU A 104 11.64 17.69 8.51
CA GLU A 104 11.05 19.00 8.83
C GLU A 104 9.89 19.40 7.92
N GLN A 105 9.55 18.57 6.92
CA GLN A 105 8.52 18.87 5.93
C GLN A 105 8.70 20.24 5.26
N ALA A 106 9.95 20.71 5.12
CA ALA A 106 10.28 22.02 4.54
C ALA A 106 10.42 21.98 3.00
N GLY A 107 10.52 20.78 2.42
CA GLY A 107 10.63 20.63 0.97
C GLY A 107 9.38 21.07 0.19
N PRO A 108 9.50 21.20 -1.15
CA PRO A 108 8.40 21.64 -2.01
C PRO A 108 7.25 20.64 -2.10
N TYR A 109 7.53 19.35 -1.87
CA TYR A 109 6.54 18.29 -1.78
C TYR A 109 6.37 17.88 -0.33
N LYS A 110 5.14 17.93 0.19
CA LYS A 110 4.81 17.50 1.55
C LYS A 110 4.42 16.02 1.58
N LEU A 111 4.25 15.48 2.79
CA LEU A 111 3.95 14.08 3.05
C LEU A 111 2.72 13.57 2.27
N ASP A 112 1.74 14.42 2.05
CA ASP A 112 0.49 14.15 1.35
C ASP A 112 0.57 14.24 -0.19
N ALA A 113 1.72 14.67 -0.75
CA ALA A 113 1.87 14.92 -2.19
C ALA A 113 1.53 13.70 -3.08
N ARG A 114 1.57 12.48 -2.53
CA ARG A 114 1.21 11.23 -3.20
C ARG A 114 0.08 10.48 -2.48
N TYR A 115 -0.55 11.11 -1.48
CA TYR A 115 -1.58 10.53 -0.61
C TYR A 115 -2.96 11.15 -0.87
N ASN A 116 -3.36 11.24 -2.15
CA ASN A 116 -4.74 11.63 -2.49
C ASN A 116 -5.68 10.46 -2.18
N ARG A 117 -6.32 10.49 -1.01
CA ARG A 117 -7.19 9.41 -0.51
C ARG A 117 -8.24 8.95 -1.53
N GLN A 118 -8.98 9.89 -2.12
CA GLN A 118 -10.03 9.58 -3.10
C GLN A 118 -9.48 8.80 -4.31
N ARG A 119 -8.37 9.26 -4.91
CA ARG A 119 -7.73 8.58 -6.04
C ARG A 119 -7.12 7.24 -5.67
N LEU A 120 -6.62 7.10 -4.45
CA LEU A 120 -6.05 5.84 -3.96
C LEU A 120 -7.15 4.80 -3.71
N VAL A 121 -8.24 5.20 -3.05
CA VAL A 121 -9.41 4.35 -2.79
C VAL A 121 -10.04 3.89 -4.10
N ALA A 122 -10.26 4.78 -5.06
CA ALA A 122 -10.82 4.40 -6.37
C ALA A 122 -9.95 3.36 -7.11
N ARG A 123 -8.63 3.38 -6.92
CA ARG A 123 -7.73 2.37 -7.49
C ARG A 123 -7.83 1.03 -6.76
N ILE A 124 -7.99 1.06 -5.44
CA ILE A 124 -8.18 -0.14 -4.62
C ILE A 124 -9.49 -0.82 -4.99
N GLU A 125 -10.58 -0.06 -5.07
CA GLU A 125 -11.90 -0.56 -5.50
C GLU A 125 -11.84 -1.16 -6.91
N ALA A 126 -11.12 -0.52 -7.84
CA ALA A 126 -10.91 -1.06 -9.16
C ALA A 126 -10.16 -2.41 -9.13
N VAL A 127 -9.10 -2.55 -8.31
CA VAL A 127 -8.37 -3.83 -8.15
C VAL A 127 -9.29 -4.91 -7.59
N ALA A 128 -10.06 -4.58 -6.55
CA ALA A 128 -10.97 -5.51 -5.90
C ALA A 128 -12.00 -6.07 -6.90
N ALA A 129 -12.55 -5.23 -7.78
CA ALA A 129 -13.50 -5.63 -8.80
C ALA A 129 -12.94 -6.59 -9.88
N TYR A 130 -11.62 -6.73 -10.02
CA TYR A 130 -10.97 -7.69 -10.95
C TYR A 130 -10.51 -8.99 -10.27
N SER A 131 -10.74 -9.15 -8.97
CA SER A 131 -10.28 -10.32 -8.21
C SER A 131 -11.31 -11.45 -8.14
N ASP A 132 -12.48 -11.27 -8.78
CA ASP A 132 -13.55 -12.27 -8.99
C ASP A 132 -13.37 -13.10 -10.26
#